data_AF-A0A503H8K7-F1
#
_entry.id   AF-A0A503H8K7-F1
#
_cell.length_a   1.000
_cell.length_b   1.000
_cell.length_c   1.000
_cell.angle_alpha   90.00
_cell.angle_beta   90.00
_cell.angle_gamma   90.00
#
_symmetry.space_group_name_H-M   'P 1'
#
loop_
_entity.id
_entity.type
_entity.pdbx_description
1 polymer ?
#
loop_
_entity_poly.entity_id
_entity_poly.type
_entity_poly.pdbx_seq_one_letter_code
_entity_poly.pdbx_strand_id
1 'polypeptide(L)'
;MDILDLLHPRDILVRAQAQAKRPLLRLVSGRLAARSGVPEETVLAALLNRESLGSTGIGHGIAVPHALLEQLLAPTATLAVMDRPVWFRAPDEQAV
;
A
#
# COMPACT_ATOMS: atom_id res chain seq x y z
N MET A 1 -15.41 6.91 11.71
CA MET A 1 -14.31 7.37 10.86
C MET A 1 -14.56 6.77 9.49
N ASP A 2 -14.84 7.63 8.52
CA ASP A 2 -15.01 7.28 7.12
C ASP A 2 -13.61 7.13 6.48
N ILE A 3 -13.48 6.33 5.43
CA ILE A 3 -12.22 6.22 4.65
C ILE A 3 -11.82 7.58 4.07
N LEU A 4 -12.81 8.42 3.75
CA LEU A 4 -12.59 9.77 3.24
C LEU A 4 -11.91 10.68 4.28
N ASP A 5 -12.05 10.39 5.58
CA ASP A 5 -11.34 11.12 6.63
C ASP A 5 -9.83 10.82 6.63
N LEU A 6 -9.43 9.68 6.05
CA LEU A 6 -8.03 9.21 6.00
C LEU A 6 -7.31 9.61 4.72
N LEU A 7 -8.02 10.04 3.68
CA LEU A 7 -7.45 10.30 2.36
C LEU A 7 -7.51 11.79 2.01
N HIS A 8 -6.33 12.41 1.98
CA HIS A 8 -6.17 13.74 1.40
C HIS A 8 -5.79 13.60 -0.09
N PRO A 9 -6.16 14.51 -1.01
CA PRO A 9 -5.83 14.39 -2.44
C PRO A 9 -4.34 14.17 -2.76
N ARG A 10 -3.43 14.61 -1.88
CA ARG A 10 -1.97 14.44 -2.02
C ARG A 10 -1.49 13.00 -1.78
N ASP A 11 -2.41 12.13 -1.39
CA ASP A 11 -2.19 10.78 -0.91
C ASP A 11 -2.82 9.76 -1.85
N ILE A 12 -3.33 10.27 -2.96
CA ILE A 12 -3.85 9.52 -4.08
C ILE A 12 -2.79 9.61 -5.18
N LEU A 13 -2.12 8.49 -5.44
CA LEU A 13 -1.15 8.33 -6.50
C LEU A 13 -1.89 7.85 -7.74
N VAL A 14 -2.07 8.74 -8.73
CA VAL A 14 -2.74 8.39 -9.99
C VAL A 14 -1.68 8.06 -11.04
N ARG A 15 -1.92 7.01 -11.83
CA ARG A 15 -0.96 6.48 -12.82
C ARG A 15 0.39 6.11 -12.20
N ALA A 16 0.32 5.50 -11.02
CA ALA A 16 1.47 5.01 -10.30
C ALA A 16 2.23 3.96 -11.13
N GLN A 17 3.55 3.98 -11.06
CA GLN A 17 4.42 3.09 -11.83
C GLN A 17 5.18 2.16 -10.88
N ALA A 18 5.06 0.86 -11.09
CA ALA A 18 5.89 -0.14 -10.44
C ALA A 18 5.98 -1.36 -11.36
N GLN A 19 7.16 -2.00 -11.38
CA GLN A 19 7.39 -3.18 -12.23
C GLN A 19 7.08 -4.50 -11.50
N ALA A 20 7.00 -4.45 -10.17
CA ALA A 20 6.78 -5.63 -9.33
C ALA A 20 6.20 -5.21 -7.97
N LYS A 21 5.73 -6.21 -7.22
CA LYS A 21 5.13 -6.08 -5.89
C LYS A 21 6.00 -5.26 -4.91
N ARG A 22 7.30 -5.54 -4.80
CA ARG A 22 8.18 -4.83 -3.84
C ARG A 22 8.34 -3.33 -4.18
N PRO A 23 8.65 -2.94 -5.44
CA PRO A 23 8.62 -1.54 -5.84
C PRO A 23 7.26 -0.85 -5.61
N LEU A 24 6.14 -1.54 -5.82
CA LEU A 24 4.80 -1.01 -5.53
C LEU A 24 4.64 -0.74 -4.03
N LEU A 25 5.00 -1.71 -3.18
CA LEU A 25 4.95 -1.54 -1.73
C LEU A 25 5.85 -0.40 -1.26
N ARG A 26 7.05 -0.25 -1.82
CA ARG A 26 7.95 0.88 -1.52
C ARG A 26 7.33 2.23 -1.88
N LEU A 27 6.71 2.33 -3.06
CA LEU A 27 6.02 3.55 -3.49
C LEU A 27 4.93 3.96 -2.47
N VAL A 28 4.12 3.00 -2.03
CA VAL A 28 3.08 3.19 -1.01
C VAL A 28 3.69 3.55 0.35
N SER A 29 4.76 2.86 0.77
CA SER A 29 5.47 3.14 2.02
C SER A 29 6.00 4.57 2.08
N GLY A 30 6.58 5.09 0.99
CA GLY A 30 7.07 6.47 0.95
C GLY A 30 5.95 7.49 1.19
N ARG A 31 4.75 7.25 0.65
CA ARG A 31 3.60 8.12 0.88
C ARG A 31 3.08 8.04 2.31
N LEU A 32 2.97 6.84 2.87
CA LEU A 32 2.56 6.62 4.26
C LEU A 32 3.56 7.21 5.25
N ALA A 33 4.86 7.09 4.99
CA ALA A 33 5.93 7.66 5.80
C ALA A 33 5.83 9.20 5.86
N ALA A 34 5.61 9.84 4.72
CA ALA A 34 5.43 11.29 4.64
C ALA A 34 4.23 11.79 5.47
N ARG A 35 3.16 11.00 5.60
CA ARG A 35 2.00 11.35 6.45
C ARG A 35 2.23 11.08 7.92
N SER A 36 2.81 9.92 8.22
CA SER A 36 2.86 9.39 9.58
C SER A 36 4.08 9.87 10.38
N GLY A 37 5.12 10.36 9.69
CA GLY A 37 6.42 10.66 10.31
C GLY A 37 7.24 9.42 10.66
N VAL A 38 6.72 8.22 10.38
CA VAL A 38 7.44 6.95 10.56
C VAL A 38 8.43 6.78 9.39
N PRO A 39 9.67 6.32 9.62
CA PRO A 39 10.63 6.10 8.54
C PRO A 39 10.10 5.16 7.46
N GLU A 40 10.35 5.49 6.18
CA GLU A 40 9.89 4.70 5.02
C GLU A 40 10.29 3.22 5.13
N GLU A 41 11.54 2.94 5.47
CA GLU A 41 12.03 1.56 5.60
C GLU A 41 11.31 0.79 6.71
N THR A 42 10.88 1.46 7.79
CA THR A 42 10.07 0.84 8.84
C THR A 42 8.67 0.47 8.32
N VAL A 43 8.03 1.38 7.59
CA VAL A 43 6.72 1.12 6.97
C VAL A 43 6.83 0.00 5.93
N LEU A 44 7.85 0.04 5.07
CA LEU A 44 8.10 -0.95 4.03
C LEU A 44 8.36 -2.33 4.62
N ALA A 45 9.20 -2.43 5.66
CA ALA A 45 9.46 -3.68 6.35
C ALA A 45 8.17 -4.27 6.94
N ALA A 46 7.33 -3.44 7.56
CA ALA A 46 6.07 -3.88 8.13
C ALA A 46 5.07 -4.40 7.06
N LEU A 47 4.92 -3.67 5.94
CA LEU A 47 4.09 -4.11 4.82
C LEU A 47 4.60 -5.41 4.19
N LEU A 48 5.91 -5.51 3.95
CA LEU A 48 6.52 -6.72 3.40
C LEU A 48 6.36 -7.93 4.33
N ASN A 49 6.52 -7.71 5.65
CA ASN A 49 6.29 -8.76 6.64
C ASN A 49 4.85 -9.26 6.58
N ARG A 50 3.85 -8.37 6.55
CA ARG A 50 2.44 -8.76 6.41
C ARG A 50 2.20 -9.50 5.10
N GLU A 51 2.74 -9.01 3.99
CA GLU A 51 2.55 -9.60 2.67
C GLU A 51 3.19 -10.99 2.54
N SER A 52 4.25 -11.28 3.31
CA SER A 52 4.92 -12.58 3.34
C SER A 52 4.05 -13.70 3.94
N LEU A 53 3.11 -13.35 4.83
CA LEU A 53 2.17 -14.30 5.44
C LEU A 53 1.09 -14.77 4.46
N GLY A 54 0.92 -14.04 3.37
CA GLY A 54 -0.12 -14.27 2.39
C GLY A 54 -0.44 -12.98 1.65
N SER A 55 -0.74 -13.12 0.36
CA SER A 55 -1.08 -12.00 -0.50
C SER A 55 -2.17 -11.12 0.12
N THR A 56 -1.98 -9.81 0.06
CA THR A 56 -3.06 -8.84 0.36
C THR A 56 -3.84 -8.43 -0.89
N GLY A 57 -3.59 -9.08 -2.04
CA GLY A 57 -4.46 -9.05 -3.20
C GLY A 57 -5.77 -9.76 -2.89
N ILE A 58 -6.90 -9.08 -3.09
CA ILE A 58 -8.24 -9.61 -2.79
C ILE A 58 -9.02 -10.00 -4.06
N GLY A 59 -8.37 -9.86 -5.23
CA GLY A 59 -8.94 -10.09 -6.55
C GLY A 59 -9.54 -8.85 -7.18
N HIS A 60 -10.05 -9.00 -8.40
CA HIS A 60 -10.66 -7.95 -9.21
C HIS A 60 -9.75 -6.73 -9.42
N GLY A 61 -8.45 -6.96 -9.53
CA GLY A 61 -7.45 -5.89 -9.68
C GLY A 61 -7.25 -5.04 -8.42
N ILE A 62 -7.60 -5.55 -7.23
CA ILE A 62 -7.46 -4.82 -5.96
C ILE A 62 -6.50 -5.55 -5.03
N ALA A 63 -5.60 -4.78 -4.43
CA ALA A 63 -4.83 -5.18 -3.25
C ALA A 63 -5.03 -4.16 -2.12
N VAL A 64 -4.98 -4.65 -0.87
CA VAL A 64 -5.07 -3.83 0.33
C VAL A 64 -3.85 -4.08 1.22
N PRO A 65 -2.64 -3.62 0.85
CA PRO A 65 -1.47 -3.76 1.70
C PRO A 65 -1.65 -2.98 3.01
N HIS A 66 -1.49 -3.64 4.14
CA HIS A 66 -1.68 -3.06 5.47
C HIS A 66 -0.63 -3.60 6.45
N ALA A 67 -0.36 -2.86 7.50
CA ALA A 67 0.47 -3.32 8.61
C ALA A 67 0.13 -2.53 9.88
N LEU A 68 0.36 -3.14 11.04
CA LEU A 68 0.30 -2.47 12.33
C LEU A 68 1.68 -1.91 12.68
N LEU A 69 1.73 -0.66 13.12
CA LEU A 69 2.93 0.04 13.55
C LEU A 69 2.61 0.72 14.89
N GLU A 70 3.34 0.34 15.95
CA GLU A 70 3.13 0.87 17.30
C GLU A 70 3.42 2.38 17.41
N GLN A 71 4.21 2.91 16.48
CA GLN A 71 4.58 4.32 16.41
C GLN A 71 3.44 5.21 15.89
N LEU A 72 2.35 4.64 15.36
CA LEU A 72 1.23 5.39 14.80
C LEU A 72 0.24 5.80 15.90
N LEU A 73 -0.01 7.11 15.99
CA LEU A 73 -1.04 7.67 16.88
C LEU A 73 -2.45 7.60 16.29
N ALA A 74 -2.56 7.45 14.98
CA ALA A 74 -3.83 7.34 14.25
C ALA A 74 -3.65 6.52 12.96
N PRO A 75 -4.73 5.92 12.42
CA PRO A 75 -4.69 5.24 11.13
C PRO A 75 -4.17 6.16 10.02
N THR A 76 -3.35 5.61 9.13
CA THR A 76 -2.76 6.34 8.01
C THR A 76 -3.01 5.55 6.73
N ALA A 77 -3.52 6.20 5.68
CA ALA A 77 -3.87 5.55 4.42
C ALA A 77 -3.37 6.34 3.20
N THR A 78 -3.18 5.62 2.10
CA THR A 78 -2.91 6.14 0.76
C THR A 78 -3.64 5.28 -0.26
N LEU A 79 -4.03 5.87 -1.39
CA LEU A 79 -4.58 5.15 -2.53
C LEU A 79 -3.58 5.23 -3.69
N ALA A 80 -3.30 4.10 -4.33
CA ALA A 80 -2.50 4.06 -5.55
C ALA A 80 -3.30 3.40 -6.67
N VAL A 81 -3.46 4.12 -7.78
CA VAL A 81 -4.04 3.60 -9.01
C VAL A 81 -2.91 3.40 -10.00
N MET A 82 -2.60 2.15 -10.30
CA MET A 82 -1.47 1.78 -11.15
C MET A 82 -1.75 2.15 -12.61
N ASP A 83 -0.72 2.61 -13.32
CA ASP A 83 -0.80 2.84 -14.78
C ASP A 83 -0.75 1.53 -15.56
N ARG A 84 -0.03 0.54 -15.04
CA ARG A 84 0.01 -0.83 -15.54
C ARG A 84 -0.20 -1.81 -14.38
N PRO A 85 -1.04 -2.86 -14.56
CA PRO A 85 -1.26 -3.84 -13.53
C PRO A 85 0.04 -4.53 -13.09
N VAL A 86 0.16 -4.81 -11.79
CA VAL A 86 1.31 -5.46 -11.15
C VAL A 86 0.88 -6.81 -10.60
N TRP A 87 1.64 -7.85 -10.90
CA TRP A 87 1.38 -9.17 -10.35
C TRP A 87 1.44 -9.16 -8.82
N PHE A 88 0.31 -9.46 -8.19
CA PHE A 88 0.18 -9.41 -6.74
C PHE A 88 -0.18 -10.76 -6.11
N ARG A 89 -0.23 -11.86 -6.86
CA ARG A 89 -0.65 -13.18 -6.33
C ARG A 89 -2.04 -13.13 -5.69
N ALA A 90 -2.99 -12.44 -6.31
CA ALA A 90 -4.37 -12.45 -5.87
C ALA A 90 -4.99 -13.85 -6.07
N PRO A 91 -6.00 -14.25 -5.28
CA PRO A 91 -6.65 -15.57 -5.39
C PRO A 91 -7.27 -15.87 -6.75
N ASP A 92 -7.68 -14.84 -7.48
CA ASP A 92 -8.29 -14.93 -8.81
C ASP A 92 -7.27 -14.81 -9.96
N GLU A 93 -5.98 -14.80 -9.62
CA GLU A 93 -4.87 -14.67 -10.57
C GLU A 93 -4.87 -13.39 -11.41
N GLN A 94 -5.58 -12.34 -10.96
CA GLN A 94 -5.53 -11.03 -11.60
C GLN A 94 -4.40 -10.16 -11.01
N ALA A 95 -3.80 -9.33 -11.87
CA ALA A 95 -2.86 -8.28 -11.48
C ALA A 95 -3.61 -7.04 -10.97
N VAL A 96 -2.98 -6.26 -10.09
CA VAL A 96 -3.56 -5.11 -9.38
C VAL A 96 -3.00 -3.77 -9.85
#